data_AF-A0A2A8PQA6-F1
#
_entry.id   AF-A0A2A8PQA6-F1
#
_cell.length_a   1.000
_cell.length_b   1.000
_cell.length_c   1.000
_cell.angle_alpha   90.00
_cell.angle_beta   90.00
_cell.angle_gamma   90.00
#
_symmetry.space_group_name_H-M   'P 1'
#
loop_
_entity.id
_entity.type
_entity.pdbx_description
1 polymer ?
#
loop_
_entity_poly.entity_id
_entity_poly.type
_entity_poly.pdbx_seq_one_letter_code
_entity_poly.pdbx_strand_id
1 'polypeptide(L)'
;MTLISANKSYDAIKDYEFTGEEVAFRVDFEHIDVALMIVDMLGRSAARFTILPFADPDTNEIDYIQFQVYSINEGNFKEVLDTM
;
A
#
# COMPACT_ATOMS: atom_id res chain seq x y z
N MET A 1 -26.27 0.30 -5.14
CA MET A 1 -24.86 0.54 -5.49
C MET A 1 -24.22 1.19 -4.29
N THR A 2 -23.65 0.38 -3.40
CA THR A 2 -23.07 0.87 -2.15
C THR A 2 -21.74 1.52 -2.50
N LEU A 3 -21.67 2.84 -2.36
CA LEU A 3 -20.41 3.58 -2.35
C LEU A 3 -19.62 3.04 -1.16
N ILE A 4 -18.67 2.15 -1.44
CA ILE A 4 -17.64 1.76 -0.48
C ILE A 4 -16.95 3.07 -0.12
N SER A 5 -17.09 3.50 1.14
CA SER A 5 -16.66 4.80 1.61
C SER A 5 -15.15 4.98 1.38
N ALA A 6 -14.79 5.86 0.45
CA ALA A 6 -13.42 6.20 0.08
C ALA A 6 -12.55 6.70 1.25
N ASN A 7 -13.14 7.08 2.39
CA ASN A 7 -12.38 7.61 3.53
C ASN A 7 -11.75 6.58 4.48
N LYS A 8 -11.90 5.26 4.25
CA LYS A 8 -11.24 4.24 5.12
C LYS A 8 -9.82 3.87 4.67
N SER A 9 -9.41 4.26 3.47
CA SER A 9 -8.21 3.69 2.84
C SER A 9 -6.89 4.25 3.36
N TYR A 10 -6.84 5.50 3.84
CA TYR A 10 -5.57 6.12 4.26
C TYR A 10 -5.18 5.79 5.68
N ASP A 11 -6.14 5.69 6.61
CA ASP A 11 -5.86 5.27 8.00
C ASP A 11 -5.29 3.84 8.06
N ALA A 12 -5.52 3.04 7.01
CA ALA A 12 -4.97 1.70 6.86
C ALA A 12 -3.50 1.69 6.40
N ILE A 13 -3.00 2.78 5.81
CA ILE A 13 -1.59 2.92 5.42
C ILE A 13 -0.80 3.43 6.63
N LYS A 14 0.17 2.64 7.06
CA LYS A 14 1.04 2.95 8.21
C LYS A 14 2.49 3.00 7.80
N ASP A 15 3.29 3.65 8.63
CA ASP A 15 4.76 3.71 8.52
C ASP A 15 5.22 4.13 7.12
N TYR A 16 4.59 5.17 6.57
CA TYR A 16 4.97 5.72 5.27
C TYR A 16 6.34 6.40 5.35
N GLU A 17 7.29 5.91 4.57
CA GLU A 17 8.66 6.41 4.48
C GLU A 17 9.05 6.63 3.02
N PHE A 18 9.78 7.73 2.76
CA PHE A 18 10.36 8.03 1.45
C PHE A 18 11.86 8.24 1.58
N THR A 19 12.65 7.45 0.85
CA THR A 19 14.12 7.47 0.92
C THR A 19 14.78 8.19 -0.26
N GLY A 20 13.99 8.74 -1.19
CA GLY A 20 14.48 9.31 -2.46
C GLY A 20 14.52 8.31 -3.61
N GLU A 21 14.68 7.02 -3.32
CA GLU A 21 14.72 5.94 -4.33
C GLU A 21 13.48 5.05 -4.30
N GLU A 22 12.88 4.90 -3.11
CA GLU A 22 11.67 4.13 -2.89
C GLU A 22 10.73 4.82 -1.90
N VAL A 23 9.44 4.48 -2.03
CA VAL A 23 8.44 4.70 -0.99
C VAL A 23 8.11 3.35 -0.36
N ALA A 24 8.17 3.27 0.97
CA ALA A 24 7.76 2.10 1.73
C ALA A 24 6.57 2.45 2.63
N PHE A 25 5.62 1.53 2.75
CA PHE A 25 4.51 1.64 3.69
C PHE A 25 3.94 0.25 3.98
N ARG A 26 3.16 0.12 5.06
CA ARG A 26 2.47 -1.13 5.39
C ARG A 26 0.97 -0.96 5.48
N VAL A 27 0.26 -2.06 5.25
CA VAL A 27 -1.19 -2.19 5.43
C VAL A 27 -1.43 -3.42 6.30
N ASP A 28 -2.11 -3.25 7.43
CA ASP A 28 -2.49 -4.37 8.29
C ASP A 28 -3.35 -5.37 7.51
N PHE A 29 -3.21 -6.67 7.81
CA PHE A 29 -3.90 -7.72 7.08
C PHE A 29 -5.44 -7.67 7.24
N GLU A 30 -5.94 -7.06 8.33
CA GLU A 30 -7.36 -6.74 8.50
C GLU A 30 -7.92 -5.83 7.37
N HIS A 31 -7.03 -5.10 6.68
CA HIS A 31 -7.34 -4.22 5.56
C HIS A 31 -6.81 -4.77 4.22
N ILE A 32 -6.86 -6.08 4.03
CA ILE A 32 -6.41 -6.77 2.80
C ILE A 32 -7.09 -6.24 1.52
N ASP A 33 -8.32 -5.76 1.61
CA ASP A 33 -9.05 -5.13 0.51
C ASP A 33 -8.36 -3.84 0.02
N VAL A 34 -7.86 -3.03 0.96
CA VAL A 34 -7.03 -1.84 0.66
C VAL A 34 -5.71 -2.26 0.01
N ALA A 35 -5.06 -3.30 0.54
CA ALA A 35 -3.83 -3.82 -0.05
C ALA A 35 -4.05 -4.29 -1.50
N LEU A 36 -5.14 -5.01 -1.79
CA LEU A 36 -5.48 -5.45 -3.15
C LEU A 36 -5.74 -4.27 -4.11
N MET A 37 -6.41 -3.22 -3.63
CA MET A 37 -6.64 -2.00 -4.41
C MET A 37 -5.32 -1.31 -4.80
N ILE A 38 -4.38 -1.22 -3.84
CA ILE A 38 -3.05 -0.64 -4.06
C ILE A 38 -2.26 -1.46 -5.09
N VAL A 39 -2.33 -2.79 -5.05
CA VAL A 39 -1.69 -3.67 -6.04
C VAL A 39 -2.24 -3.43 -7.45
N ASP A 40 -3.56 -3.37 -7.62
CA ASP A 40 -4.19 -3.09 -8.92
C ASP A 40 -3.71 -1.75 -9.49
N MET A 41 -3.67 -0.71 -8.65
CA MET A 41 -3.19 0.62 -9.03
C MET A 41 -1.71 0.61 -9.45
N LEU A 42 -0.84 0.01 -8.64
CA LEU A 42 0.59 -0.10 -8.94
C LEU A 42 0.84 -0.88 -10.23
N GLY A 43 0.07 -1.93 -10.48
CA GLY A 43 0.11 -2.70 -11.73
C GLY A 43 -0.28 -1.87 -12.95
N ARG A 44 -1.26 -0.96 -12.82
CA ARG A 44 -1.69 -0.06 -13.91
C ARG A 44 -0.70 1.06 -14.19
N SER A 45 0.05 1.53 -13.17
CA SER A 45 1.00 2.63 -13.31
C SER A 45 2.37 2.20 -13.87
N ALA A 46 2.55 0.91 -14.19
CA ALA A 46 3.85 0.32 -14.55
C ALA A 46 4.96 0.60 -13.52
N ALA A 47 4.57 0.86 -12.27
CA ALA A 47 5.52 1.04 -11.18
C ALA A 47 6.29 -0.26 -10.95
N ARG A 48 7.55 -0.13 -10.52
CA ARG A 48 8.29 -1.26 -9.97
C ARG A 48 7.96 -1.34 -8.50
N PHE A 49 7.50 -2.47 -8.00
CA PHE A 49 7.19 -2.63 -6.59
C PHE A 49 7.44 -4.05 -6.10
N THR A 50 7.67 -4.17 -4.80
CA THR A 50 7.78 -5.41 -4.05
C THR A 50 6.66 -5.44 -3.00
N ILE A 51 6.07 -6.62 -2.80
CA ILE A 51 5.09 -6.89 -1.75
C ILE A 51 5.70 -7.93 -0.81
N LEU A 52 5.78 -7.61 0.47
CA LEU A 52 6.35 -8.47 1.50
C LEU A 52 5.28 -8.73 2.58
N PRO A 53 4.75 -9.96 2.69
CA PRO A 53 3.91 -10.34 3.82
C PRO A 53 4.79 -10.54 5.07
N PHE A 54 4.34 -10.01 6.20
CA PHE A 54 4.95 -10.23 7.50
C PHE A 54 3.97 -10.95 8.40
N ALA A 55 4.43 -12.02 9.03
CA ALA A 55 3.63 -12.84 9.93
C ALA A 55 4.21 -12.80 11.35
N ASP A 56 3.33 -12.77 12.35
CA ASP A 56 3.73 -12.96 13.74
C ASP A 56 4.33 -14.37 13.86
N PRO A 57 5.59 -14.50 14.34
CA PRO A 57 6.23 -15.79 14.52
C PRO A 57 5.45 -16.76 15.41
N ASP A 58 4.65 -16.25 16.34
CA ASP A 58 3.96 -17.04 17.36
C ASP A 58 2.58 -17.54 16.90
N THR A 59 1.92 -16.87 15.95
CA THR A 59 0.56 -17.21 15.49
C THR A 59 0.52 -17.83 14.09
N ASN A 60 1.58 -17.66 13.29
CA ASN A 60 1.60 -17.95 11.85
C ASN A 60 0.53 -17.17 11.04
N GLU A 61 -0.12 -16.18 11.64
CA GLU A 61 -1.05 -15.29 10.95
C GLU A 61 -0.28 -14.12 10.34
N ILE A 62 -0.70 -13.66 9.16
CA ILE A 62 -0.10 -12.49 8.53
C ILE A 62 -0.62 -11.27 9.30
N ASP A 63 0.30 -10.49 9.89
CA ASP A 63 -0.05 -9.26 10.61
C ASP A 63 -0.28 -8.10 9.64
N TYR A 64 0.65 -7.93 8.70
CA TYR A 64 0.62 -6.84 7.73
C TYR A 64 1.32 -7.20 6.42
N ILE A 65 1.00 -6.42 5.41
CA ILE A 65 1.63 -6.45 4.09
C ILE A 65 2.41 -5.15 3.93
N GLN A 66 3.72 -5.26 3.69
CA GLN A 66 4.55 -4.13 3.34
C GLN A 66 4.67 -3.99 1.83
N PHE A 67 4.53 -2.76 1.37
CA PHE A 67 4.78 -2.34 0.00
C PHE A 67 6.08 -1.55 -0.06
N GLN A 68 6.90 -1.87 -1.04
CA GLN A 68 8.07 -1.07 -1.43
C GLN A 68 7.90 -0.70 -2.89
N VAL A 69 7.75 0.58 -3.19
CA VAL A 69 7.48 1.09 -4.53
C VAL A 69 8.71 1.87 -5.01
N TYR A 70 9.32 1.34 -6.05
CA TYR A 70 10.55 1.84 -6.68
C TYR A 70 10.23 2.65 -7.93
N SER A 71 11.09 3.61 -8.23
CA SER A 71 10.99 4.42 -9.47
C SER A 71 9.68 5.20 -9.54
N ILE A 72 9.25 5.79 -8.44
CA ILE A 72 8.20 6.81 -8.49
C ILE A 72 8.83 8.04 -9.14
N ASN A 73 8.37 8.42 -10.33
CA ASN A 73 8.58 9.77 -10.82
C ASN A 73 7.91 10.69 -9.78
N GLU A 74 8.72 11.38 -8.96
CA GLU A 74 8.38 11.93 -7.62
C GLU A 74 7.05 12.69 -7.51
N GLY A 75 6.52 13.23 -8.62
CA GLY A 75 5.27 13.99 -8.62
C GLY A 75 4.00 13.17 -8.40
N ASN A 76 3.96 11.89 -8.83
CA ASN A 76 2.67 11.23 -9.02
C ASN A 76 2.21 10.32 -7.87
N PHE A 77 3.07 9.75 -7.01
CA PHE A 77 2.58 8.71 -6.10
C PHE A 77 1.72 9.25 -4.96
N LYS A 78 2.12 10.38 -4.38
CA LYS A 78 1.32 11.03 -3.34
C LYS A 78 0.03 11.65 -3.91
N GLU A 79 0.08 12.27 -5.10
CA GLU A 79 -1.14 12.76 -5.78
C GLU A 79 -2.08 11.63 -6.20
N VAL A 80 -1.54 10.51 -6.69
CA VAL A 80 -2.30 9.31 -7.06
C VAL A 80 -2.91 8.65 -5.83
N LEU A 81 -2.20 8.65 -4.69
CA LEU A 81 -2.80 8.28 -3.41
C LEU A 81 -3.92 9.28 -3.10
N ASP A 82 -3.61 10.57 -2.89
CA ASP A 82 -4.51 11.67 -2.47
C ASP A 82 -5.78 11.88 -3.33
N THR A 83 -5.82 11.39 -4.58
CA THR A 83 -7.00 11.46 -5.48
C THR A 83 -7.97 10.28 -5.36
N MET A 84 -7.66 9.27 -4.54
CA MET A 84 -8.59 8.22 -4.11
C MET A 84 -9.44 8.66 -2.92
#